data_AF-A0A401YQY2-F1
#
_entry.id   AF-A0A401YQY2-F1
#
_cell.length_a   1.000
_cell.length_b   1.000
_cell.length_c   1.000
_cell.angle_alpha   90.00
_cell.angle_beta   90.00
_cell.angle_gamma   90.00
#
_symmetry.space_group_name_H-M   'P 1'
#
loop_
_entity.id
_entity.type
_entity.pdbx_description
1 polymer ?
#
loop_
_entity_poly.entity_id
_entity_poly.type
_entity_poly.pdbx_seq_one_letter_code
_entity_poly.pdbx_strand_id
1 'polypeptide(L)'
;MTNGVVRMEVVVGMAVSWATRTLLDRYVDDPSTVTCRWESTVVDVVLRHGSRSDVEALLPVFVDDPAARANLVPIFARYGDIGVAERLLDVGVEAGRLRDDVPTEVLRAVGYLGCESAERILWEHVEGASSYSYHTSMDACLGLLHLSCRGLRTEIAEALERHAGSHLFPEFLPVLAGKTGDPSWLGRLVEWGETRASTDCNGGLILGIALHGDAGRAEFARLLWNPHWEAYGGGTGSDRWAYAGARALGLGMPRLYADLIAALNSDTDPERQRHCIATFTALLRHWENREWLGLRMAPEPDESGDALCDLLFEWSSPHEDDSLIGLARRVLDGDDDGLVAELYHLEALLRRNARHEMELRAITSR
;
A
#
# COMPACT_ATOMS: atom_id res chain seq x y z
N MET A 1 -4.68 -47.49 29.92
CA MET A 1 -3.96 -46.43 29.19
C MET A 1 -4.64 -46.30 27.83
N THR A 2 -5.63 -45.42 27.75
CA THR A 2 -6.42 -45.17 26.55
C THR A 2 -6.14 -43.74 26.13
N ASN A 3 -5.47 -43.60 24.99
CA ASN A 3 -5.15 -42.33 24.34
C ASN A 3 -6.46 -41.62 23.97
N GLY A 4 -6.72 -40.48 24.60
CA GLY A 4 -7.78 -39.56 24.24
C GLY A 4 -7.36 -38.74 23.03
N VAL A 5 -7.87 -39.10 21.86
CA VAL A 5 -7.89 -38.21 20.69
C VAL A 5 -8.89 -37.10 21.00
N VAL A 6 -8.38 -35.90 21.24
CA VAL A 6 -9.22 -34.70 21.32
C VAL A 6 -9.69 -34.39 19.90
N ARG A 7 -10.92 -34.80 19.59
CA ARG A 7 -11.63 -34.29 18.42
C ARG A 7 -11.82 -32.79 18.62
N MET A 8 -11.26 -31.98 17.72
CA MET A 8 -11.68 -30.59 17.51
C MET A 8 -13.17 -30.64 17.16
N GLU A 9 -14.02 -30.26 18.12
CA GLU A 9 -15.44 -30.07 17.87
C GLU A 9 -15.60 -28.91 16.90
N VAL A 10 -16.19 -29.24 15.75
CA VAL A 10 -16.61 -28.31 14.71
C VAL A 10 -17.60 -27.32 15.32
N VAL A 11 -17.15 -26.07 15.50
CA VAL A 11 -18.03 -24.95 15.81
C VAL A 11 -18.99 -24.78 14.62
N VAL A 12 -20.28 -24.80 14.93
CA VAL A 12 -21.38 -24.69 13.99
C VAL A 12 -21.40 -23.28 13.37
N GLY A 13 -20.96 -23.19 12.10
CA GLY A 13 -21.72 -22.47 11.08
C GLY A 13 -21.37 -21.02 10.75
N MET A 14 -20.09 -20.63 10.66
CA MET A 14 -19.70 -19.57 9.72
C MET A 14 -18.83 -20.17 8.62
N ALA A 15 -19.26 -19.98 7.36
CA ALA A 15 -18.59 -20.59 6.22
C ALA A 15 -17.28 -19.85 5.91
N VAL A 16 -16.17 -20.37 6.43
CA VAL A 16 -14.81 -19.98 6.03
C VAL A 16 -14.67 -20.09 4.51
N SER A 17 -13.97 -19.14 3.87
CA SER A 17 -13.80 -19.14 2.42
C SER A 17 -13.06 -20.38 1.92
N TRP A 18 -13.25 -20.73 0.65
CA TRP A 18 -12.52 -21.84 0.02
C TRP A 18 -10.99 -21.61 0.07
N ALA A 19 -10.55 -20.37 -0.14
CA ALA A 19 -9.15 -19.98 -0.12
C ALA A 19 -8.52 -20.25 1.27
N THR A 20 -9.19 -19.82 2.33
CA THR A 20 -8.74 -20.07 3.70
C THR A 20 -8.71 -21.55 4.04
N ARG A 21 -9.73 -22.33 3.65
CA ARG A 21 -9.70 -23.80 3.86
C ARG A 21 -8.50 -24.42 3.17
N THR A 22 -8.22 -24.02 1.92
CA THR A 22 -7.09 -24.52 1.16
C THR A 22 -5.75 -24.16 1.82
N LEU A 23 -5.62 -22.95 2.40
CA LEU A 23 -4.45 -22.58 3.21
C LEU A 23 -4.31 -23.51 4.42
N LEU A 24 -5.37 -23.66 5.21
CA LEU A 24 -5.37 -24.47 6.42
C LEU A 24 -5.02 -25.94 6.14
N ASP A 25 -5.62 -26.54 5.11
CA ASP A 25 -5.34 -27.93 4.73
C ASP A 25 -3.83 -28.12 4.43
N ARG A 26 -3.21 -27.21 3.67
CA ARG A 26 -1.77 -27.33 3.37
C ARG A 26 -0.88 -27.03 4.56
N TYR A 27 -1.30 -26.10 5.41
CA TYR A 27 -0.57 -25.78 6.63
C TYR A 27 -0.55 -26.91 7.66
N VAL A 28 -1.57 -27.76 7.66
CA VAL A 28 -1.71 -28.87 8.60
C VAL A 28 -1.19 -30.19 8.00
N ASP A 29 -1.53 -30.48 6.75
CA ASP A 29 -1.30 -31.80 6.17
C ASP A 29 0.07 -31.96 5.51
N ASP A 30 0.57 -30.91 4.83
CA ASP A 30 1.89 -30.95 4.18
C ASP A 30 2.52 -29.54 4.04
N PRO A 31 3.08 -28.99 5.13
CA PRO A 31 3.71 -27.66 5.14
C PRO A 31 4.82 -27.51 4.10
N SER A 32 5.45 -28.60 3.68
CA SER A 32 6.56 -28.59 2.72
C SER A 32 6.12 -28.22 1.28
N THR A 33 4.82 -28.29 1.01
CA THR A 33 4.22 -27.94 -0.30
C THR A 33 3.82 -26.47 -0.42
N VAL A 34 3.91 -25.71 0.68
CA VAL A 34 3.61 -24.29 0.69
C VAL A 34 4.79 -23.53 0.12
N THR A 35 4.69 -23.19 -1.17
CA THR A 35 5.64 -22.29 -1.81
C THR A 35 5.18 -20.85 -1.62
N CYS A 36 6.13 -19.91 -1.46
CA CYS A 36 5.86 -18.49 -1.29
C CYS A 36 4.88 -17.95 -2.35
N ARG A 37 5.12 -18.24 -3.64
CA ARG A 37 4.23 -17.81 -4.74
C ARG A 37 2.79 -18.32 -4.60
N TRP A 38 2.62 -19.58 -4.23
CA TRP A 38 1.30 -20.17 -4.06
C TRP A 38 0.58 -19.55 -2.87
N GLU A 39 1.28 -19.41 -1.74
CA GLU A 39 0.73 -18.80 -0.53
C GLU A 39 0.28 -17.36 -0.78
N SER A 40 1.13 -16.52 -1.38
CA SER A 40 0.77 -15.15 -1.74
C SER A 40 -0.48 -15.09 -2.63
N THR A 41 -0.58 -16.00 -3.62
CA THR A 41 -1.75 -16.05 -4.50
C THR A 41 -3.05 -16.34 -3.73
N VAL A 42 -3.01 -17.27 -2.77
CA VAL A 42 -4.22 -17.63 -2.01
C VAL A 42 -4.53 -16.57 -0.95
N VAL A 43 -3.51 -16.00 -0.31
CA VAL A 43 -3.63 -14.85 0.59
C VAL A 43 -4.29 -13.66 -0.11
N ASP A 44 -3.89 -13.35 -1.35
CA ASP A 44 -4.51 -12.28 -2.14
C ASP A 44 -6.01 -12.52 -2.38
N VAL A 45 -6.40 -13.78 -2.62
CA VAL A 45 -7.82 -14.15 -2.75
C VAL A 45 -8.57 -13.90 -1.44
N VAL A 46 -7.98 -14.27 -0.29
CA VAL A 46 -8.58 -13.97 1.02
C VAL A 46 -8.60 -12.46 1.26
N LEU A 47 -7.57 -11.71 0.90
CA LEU A 47 -7.53 -10.27 1.04
C LEU A 47 -8.60 -9.54 0.22
N ARG A 48 -9.01 -10.09 -0.94
CA ARG A 48 -10.05 -9.48 -1.76
C ARG A 48 -11.46 -9.91 -1.37
N HIS A 49 -11.63 -11.15 -0.92
CA HIS A 49 -12.96 -11.77 -0.79
C HIS A 49 -13.24 -12.42 0.56
N GLY A 50 -12.30 -12.31 1.50
CA GLY A 50 -12.39 -12.88 2.83
C GLY A 50 -13.34 -12.13 3.74
N SER A 51 -13.35 -12.60 4.99
CA SER A 51 -14.27 -12.18 6.03
C SER A 51 -13.64 -12.35 7.41
N ARG A 52 -14.37 -11.92 8.43
CA ARG A 52 -14.00 -12.14 9.84
C ARG A 52 -13.81 -13.63 10.18
N SER A 53 -14.60 -14.53 9.57
CA SER A 53 -14.45 -15.97 9.81
C SER A 53 -13.14 -16.53 9.30
N ASP A 54 -12.57 -15.92 8.25
CA ASP A 54 -11.26 -16.30 7.76
C ASP A 54 -10.17 -15.92 8.77
N VAL A 55 -10.29 -14.75 9.41
CA VAL A 55 -9.39 -14.33 10.49
C VAL A 55 -9.48 -15.27 11.69
N GLU A 56 -10.69 -15.60 12.14
CA GLU A 56 -10.90 -16.51 13.27
C GLU A 56 -10.28 -17.89 13.03
N ALA A 57 -10.30 -18.37 11.79
CA ALA A 57 -9.70 -19.65 11.41
C ALA A 57 -8.17 -19.59 11.23
N LEU A 58 -7.63 -18.49 10.70
CA LEU A 58 -6.20 -18.33 10.40
C LEU A 58 -5.36 -17.87 11.59
N LEU A 59 -5.95 -17.13 12.54
CA LEU A 59 -5.23 -16.56 13.68
C LEU A 59 -4.51 -17.61 14.54
N PRO A 60 -5.12 -18.76 14.91
CA PRO A 60 -4.41 -19.79 15.67
C PRO A 60 -3.18 -20.33 14.97
N VAL A 61 -3.22 -20.44 13.63
CA VAL A 61 -2.10 -20.94 12.82
C VAL A 61 -0.96 -19.92 12.76
N PHE A 62 -1.27 -18.63 12.69
CA PHE A 62 -0.25 -17.59 12.80
C PHE A 62 0.42 -17.57 14.18
N VAL A 63 -0.37 -17.72 15.25
CA VAL A 63 0.16 -17.68 16.61
C VAL A 63 1.11 -18.85 16.92
N ASP A 64 0.96 -19.98 16.23
CA ASP A 64 1.83 -21.15 16.37
C ASP A 64 3.24 -20.91 15.77
N ASP A 65 3.32 -20.22 14.62
CA ASP A 65 4.58 -19.88 13.94
C ASP A 65 4.48 -18.52 13.20
N PRO A 66 4.63 -17.38 13.90
CA PRO A 66 4.45 -16.06 13.31
C PRO A 66 5.43 -15.77 12.16
N ALA A 67 6.69 -16.20 12.30
CA ALA A 67 7.74 -15.99 11.30
C ALA A 67 7.40 -16.70 9.98
N ALA A 68 7.01 -17.97 10.05
CA ALA A 68 6.66 -18.72 8.84
C ALA A 68 5.37 -18.19 8.18
N ARG A 69 4.50 -17.52 8.94
CA ARG A 69 3.14 -17.12 8.52
C ARG A 69 2.96 -15.61 8.40
N ALA A 70 4.04 -14.88 8.15
CA ALA A 70 4.03 -13.44 7.98
C ALA A 70 3.03 -12.93 6.92
N ASN A 71 2.82 -13.70 5.84
CA ASN A 71 1.87 -13.38 4.78
C ASN A 71 0.40 -13.29 5.25
N LEU A 72 0.06 -13.80 6.44
CA LEU A 72 -1.30 -13.72 6.98
C LEU A 72 -1.62 -12.38 7.66
N VAL A 73 -0.61 -11.60 8.06
CA VAL A 73 -0.81 -10.36 8.84
C VAL A 73 -1.73 -9.35 8.15
N PRO A 74 -1.63 -9.11 6.83
CA PRO A 74 -2.57 -8.25 6.11
C PRO A 74 -4.04 -8.68 6.23
N ILE A 75 -4.33 -9.99 6.28
CA ILE A 75 -5.70 -10.51 6.42
C ILE A 75 -6.27 -10.12 7.78
N PHE A 76 -5.46 -10.24 8.84
CA PHE A 76 -5.86 -9.85 10.19
C PHE A 76 -6.14 -8.35 10.29
N ALA A 77 -5.29 -7.53 9.69
CA ALA A 77 -5.51 -6.09 9.68
C ALA A 77 -6.78 -5.69 8.89
N ARG A 78 -7.04 -6.35 7.75
CA ARG A 78 -8.19 -6.02 6.88
C ARG A 78 -9.53 -6.45 7.47
N TYR A 79 -9.61 -7.64 8.06
CA TYR A 79 -10.89 -8.26 8.46
C TYR A 79 -11.02 -8.52 9.97
N GLY A 80 -9.96 -8.28 10.73
CA GLY A 80 -9.97 -8.43 12.18
C GLY A 80 -10.66 -7.28 12.89
N ASP A 81 -10.70 -7.38 14.22
CA ASP A 81 -11.19 -6.34 15.10
C ASP A 81 -10.16 -6.05 16.21
N ILE A 82 -10.58 -5.25 17.19
CA ILE A 82 -9.73 -4.89 18.33
C ILE A 82 -9.23 -6.12 19.10
N GLY A 83 -10.03 -7.20 19.22
CA GLY A 83 -9.60 -8.41 19.92
C GLY A 83 -8.51 -9.17 19.18
N VAL A 84 -8.54 -9.13 17.84
CA VAL A 84 -7.43 -9.62 17.00
C VAL A 84 -6.18 -8.78 17.23
N ALA A 85 -6.31 -7.46 17.32
CA ALA A 85 -5.19 -6.56 17.57
C ALA A 85 -4.53 -6.82 18.93
N GLU A 86 -5.33 -6.95 20.00
CA GLU A 86 -4.86 -7.30 21.34
C GLU A 86 -4.14 -8.65 21.33
N ARG A 87 -4.69 -9.65 20.62
CA ARG A 87 -4.05 -10.95 20.50
C ARG A 87 -2.72 -10.91 19.75
N LEU A 88 -2.63 -10.13 18.67
CA LEU A 88 -1.39 -9.92 17.93
C LEU A 88 -0.35 -9.20 18.79
N LEU A 89 -0.76 -8.23 19.60
CA LEU A 89 0.11 -7.52 20.52
C LEU A 89 0.63 -8.45 21.62
N ASP A 90 -0.25 -9.24 22.26
CA ASP A 90 0.09 -10.18 23.33
C ASP A 90 1.08 -11.26 22.88
N VAL A 91 0.92 -11.76 21.66
CA VAL A 91 1.80 -12.80 21.09
C VAL A 91 3.07 -12.18 20.53
N GLY A 92 2.96 -10.98 19.97
CA GLY A 92 3.99 -10.32 19.18
C GLY A 92 5.01 -9.50 19.98
N VAL A 93 4.61 -8.97 21.14
CA VAL A 93 5.40 -8.00 21.90
C VAL A 93 5.74 -8.52 23.29
N GLU A 94 7.02 -8.47 23.64
CA GLU A 94 7.52 -8.78 24.97
C GLU A 94 8.33 -7.61 25.54
N ALA A 95 8.01 -7.19 26.76
CA ALA A 95 8.67 -6.07 27.44
C ALA A 95 8.76 -4.78 26.59
N GLY A 96 7.70 -4.47 25.83
CA GLY A 96 7.61 -3.28 24.98
C GLY A 96 8.30 -3.40 23.62
N ARG A 97 8.90 -4.55 23.29
CA ARG A 97 9.59 -4.78 22.02
C ARG A 97 8.93 -5.89 21.22
N LEU A 98 8.88 -5.72 19.90
CA LEU A 98 8.53 -6.79 18.99
C LEU A 98 9.52 -7.94 19.18
N ARG A 99 9.01 -9.17 19.28
CA ARG A 99 9.86 -10.37 19.34
C ARG A 99 10.56 -10.61 18.00
N ASP A 100 11.76 -11.20 18.05
CA ASP A 100 12.60 -11.44 16.87
C ASP A 100 11.94 -12.35 15.82
N ASP A 101 11.05 -13.25 16.25
CA ASP A 101 10.33 -14.21 15.40
C ASP A 101 9.00 -13.69 14.88
N VAL A 102 8.69 -12.41 15.09
CA VAL A 102 7.39 -11.83 14.73
C VAL A 102 7.57 -10.81 13.62
N PRO A 103 6.78 -10.90 12.54
CA PRO A 103 6.84 -9.95 11.42
C PRO A 103 6.52 -8.52 11.86
N THR A 104 7.24 -7.53 11.31
CA THR A 104 7.09 -6.11 11.67
C THR A 104 5.71 -5.57 11.30
N GLU A 105 5.08 -6.16 10.31
CA GLU A 105 3.72 -5.84 9.85
C GLU A 105 2.69 -5.98 10.96
N VAL A 106 2.97 -6.74 12.03
CA VAL A 106 2.14 -6.78 13.24
C VAL A 106 1.98 -5.39 13.86
N LEU A 107 3.05 -4.59 13.92
CA LEU A 107 3.03 -3.22 14.44
C LEU A 107 2.05 -2.35 13.65
N ARG A 108 2.06 -2.50 12.33
CA ARG A 108 1.11 -1.82 11.45
C ARG A 108 -0.31 -2.33 11.68
N ALA A 109 -0.51 -3.65 11.76
CA ALA A 109 -1.81 -4.26 11.93
C ALA A 109 -2.50 -3.84 13.22
N VAL A 110 -1.78 -3.82 14.35
CA VAL A 110 -2.36 -3.41 15.65
C VAL A 110 -2.81 -1.94 15.64
N GLY A 111 -2.01 -1.06 15.02
CA GLY A 111 -2.39 0.32 14.81
C GLY A 111 -3.60 0.45 13.88
N TYR A 112 -3.58 -0.25 12.74
CA TYR A 112 -4.68 -0.28 11.77
C TYR A 112 -5.99 -0.75 12.38
N LEU A 113 -5.97 -1.69 13.32
CA LEU A 113 -7.16 -2.19 14.00
C LEU A 113 -7.63 -1.28 15.16
N GLY A 114 -6.87 -0.24 15.50
CA GLY A 114 -7.23 0.77 16.49
C GLY A 114 -6.83 0.42 17.92
N CYS A 115 -5.78 -0.38 18.11
CA CYS A 115 -5.27 -0.75 19.44
C CYS A 115 -4.55 0.43 20.11
N GLU A 116 -5.29 1.26 20.84
CA GLU A 116 -4.74 2.47 21.49
C GLU A 116 -3.64 2.15 22.52
N SER A 117 -3.71 0.99 23.20
CA SER A 117 -2.67 0.55 24.14
C SER A 117 -1.32 0.32 23.47
N ALA A 118 -1.28 0.10 22.16
CA ALA A 118 -0.05 -0.04 21.39
C ALA A 118 0.64 1.30 21.08
N GLU A 119 -0.01 2.46 21.27
CA GLU A 119 0.50 3.77 20.83
C GLU A 119 1.94 4.05 21.32
N ARG A 120 2.23 3.79 22.60
CA ARG A 120 3.57 3.97 23.17
C ARG A 120 4.58 2.96 22.61
N ILE A 121 4.19 1.69 22.47
CA ILE A 121 5.03 0.62 21.94
C ILE A 121 5.42 0.94 20.50
N LEU A 122 4.47 1.36 19.65
CA LEU A 122 4.75 1.74 18.27
C LEU A 122 5.74 2.91 18.21
N TRP A 123 5.58 3.93 19.05
CA TRP A 123 6.51 5.06 19.09
C TRP A 123 7.94 4.66 19.48
N GLU A 124 8.09 3.74 20.43
CA GLU A 124 9.41 3.22 20.80
C GLU A 124 10.12 2.52 19.63
N HIS A 125 9.36 1.90 18.71
CA HIS A 125 9.92 1.33 17.48
C HIS A 125 10.22 2.38 16.40
N VAL A 126 9.59 3.55 16.46
CA VAL A 126 9.95 4.69 15.59
C VAL A 126 11.28 5.31 16.04
N GLU A 127 11.41 5.65 17.32
CA GLU A 127 12.61 6.32 17.87
C GLU A 127 13.78 5.35 18.12
N GLY A 128 13.51 4.11 18.49
CA GLY A 128 14.52 3.09 18.81
C GLY A 128 15.15 2.42 17.58
N ALA A 129 14.68 2.76 16.38
CA ALA A 129 15.12 2.15 15.14
C ALA A 129 16.59 2.47 14.84
N SER A 130 17.47 1.45 14.91
CA SER A 130 18.81 1.54 14.33
C SER A 130 18.72 1.52 12.79
N SER A 131 19.80 1.89 12.10
CA SER A 131 19.89 1.87 10.63
C SER A 131 19.59 0.52 9.96
N TYR A 132 19.45 -0.57 10.74
CA TYR A 132 19.08 -1.91 10.25
C TYR A 132 17.59 -2.26 10.41
N SER A 133 16.76 -1.34 10.91
CA SER A 133 15.34 -1.61 11.27
C SER A 133 14.33 -0.84 10.43
N TYR A 134 14.65 -0.63 9.14
CA TYR A 134 13.82 0.11 8.19
C TYR A 134 12.34 -0.31 8.22
N HIS A 135 12.05 -1.59 8.02
CA HIS A 135 10.69 -2.12 7.99
C HIS A 135 9.97 -1.96 9.34
N THR A 136 10.68 -2.14 10.45
CA THR A 136 10.13 -1.94 11.80
C THR A 136 9.68 -0.51 12.02
N SER A 137 10.53 0.47 11.67
CA SER A 137 10.20 1.91 11.80
C SER A 137 9.05 2.29 10.86
N MET A 138 9.08 1.79 9.61
CA MET A 138 8.01 1.98 8.64
C MET A 138 6.67 1.46 9.15
N ASP A 139 6.57 0.19 9.53
CA ASP A 139 5.32 -0.40 10.00
C ASP A 139 4.80 0.26 11.29
N ALA A 140 5.70 0.67 12.18
CA ALA A 140 5.32 1.43 13.37
C ALA A 140 4.73 2.81 13.02
N CYS A 141 5.36 3.56 12.10
CA CYS A 141 4.82 4.84 11.61
C CYS A 141 3.43 4.65 10.97
N LEU A 142 3.28 3.63 10.12
CA LEU A 142 2.01 3.34 9.45
C LEU A 142 0.93 2.87 10.44
N GLY A 143 1.30 2.14 11.50
CA GLY A 143 0.39 1.83 12.60
C GLY A 143 -0.09 3.08 13.34
N LEU A 144 0.82 3.98 13.69
CA LEU A 144 0.52 5.24 14.39
C LEU A 144 -0.38 6.18 13.58
N LEU A 145 -0.35 6.12 12.24
CA LEU A 145 -1.28 6.88 11.39
C LEU A 145 -2.75 6.62 11.75
N HIS A 146 -3.07 5.42 12.22
CA HIS A 146 -4.43 5.02 12.56
C HIS A 146 -4.83 5.31 14.02
N LEU A 147 -3.89 5.70 14.87
CA LEU A 147 -4.12 6.01 16.29
C LEU A 147 -4.16 7.52 16.54
N SER A 148 -4.59 7.93 17.74
CA SER A 148 -4.79 9.35 18.06
C SER A 148 -3.49 10.15 18.12
N CYS A 149 -2.41 9.54 18.63
CA CYS A 149 -1.12 10.16 18.90
C CYS A 149 -1.19 11.42 19.78
N ARG A 150 -2.28 11.63 20.55
CA ARG A 150 -2.47 12.85 21.35
C ARG A 150 -1.41 12.97 22.43
N GLY A 151 -1.00 11.85 23.03
CA GLY A 151 0.05 11.79 24.03
C GLY A 151 1.46 11.92 23.45
N LEU A 152 1.61 11.72 22.13
CA LEU A 152 2.90 11.70 21.43
C LEU A 152 3.20 12.98 20.63
N ARG A 153 2.27 13.94 20.58
CA ARG A 153 2.40 15.12 19.69
C ARG A 153 3.73 15.85 19.80
N THR A 154 4.16 16.12 21.03
CA THR A 154 5.43 16.80 21.30
C THR A 154 6.62 15.96 20.87
N GLU A 155 6.61 14.66 21.19
CA GLU A 155 7.70 13.73 20.85
C GLU A 155 7.82 13.57 19.32
N ILE A 156 6.70 13.46 18.60
CA ILE A 156 6.65 13.43 17.14
C ILE A 156 7.21 14.72 16.55
N ALA A 157 6.80 15.88 17.08
CA ALA A 157 7.31 17.17 16.61
C ALA A 157 8.82 17.28 16.83
N GLU A 158 9.33 16.95 18.02
CA GLU A 158 10.76 16.98 18.33
C GLU A 158 11.57 16.03 17.45
N ALA A 159 11.06 14.83 17.16
CA ALA A 159 11.71 13.90 16.24
C ALA A 159 11.76 14.46 14.81
N LEU A 160 10.65 15.02 14.31
CA LEU A 160 10.62 15.65 12.99
C LEU A 160 11.60 16.83 12.91
N GLU A 161 11.65 17.68 13.94
CA GLU A 161 12.59 18.81 14.04
C GLU A 161 14.05 18.35 13.98
N ARG A 162 14.36 17.25 14.67
CA ARG A 162 15.71 16.68 14.72
C ARG A 162 16.23 16.27 13.34
N HIS A 163 15.32 15.83 12.47
CA HIS A 163 15.66 15.32 11.14
C HIS A 163 15.39 16.32 10.01
N ALA A 164 14.58 17.36 10.24
CA ALA A 164 14.19 18.32 9.22
C ALA A 164 15.40 18.86 8.44
N GLY A 165 15.37 18.70 7.11
CA GLY A 165 16.45 19.14 6.22
C GLY A 165 17.71 18.27 6.25
N SER A 166 17.66 17.06 6.82
CA SER A 166 18.75 16.08 6.75
C SER A 166 18.65 15.24 5.47
N HIS A 167 19.79 14.82 4.92
CA HIS A 167 19.83 13.91 3.77
C HIS A 167 19.36 12.49 4.11
N LEU A 168 19.73 12.01 5.30
CA LEU A 168 19.32 10.71 5.85
C LEU A 168 18.43 10.95 7.06
N PHE A 169 17.30 10.27 7.08
CA PHE A 169 16.30 10.33 8.14
C PHE A 169 15.49 9.03 8.16
N PRO A 170 14.74 8.74 9.24
CA PRO A 170 13.79 7.63 9.23
C PRO A 170 12.71 7.92 8.18
N GLU A 171 12.78 7.24 7.04
CA GLU A 171 12.03 7.58 5.81
C GLU A 171 10.53 7.84 6.06
N PHE A 172 9.92 7.06 6.95
CA PHE A 172 8.48 7.12 7.24
C PHE A 172 8.09 8.06 8.36
N LEU A 173 9.02 8.62 9.14
CA LEU A 173 8.69 9.60 10.17
C LEU A 173 7.85 10.79 9.65
N PRO A 174 8.10 11.35 8.44
CA PRO A 174 7.29 12.43 7.87
C PRO A 174 5.79 12.16 7.75
N VAL A 175 5.35 10.89 7.67
CA VAL A 175 3.91 10.57 7.60
C VAL A 175 3.17 10.99 8.87
N LEU A 176 3.89 11.11 9.99
CA LEU A 176 3.34 11.52 11.28
C LEU A 176 3.25 13.04 11.44
N ALA A 177 3.69 13.84 10.47
CA ALA A 177 3.67 15.31 10.56
C ALA A 177 2.30 15.88 10.91
N GLY A 178 1.22 15.36 10.31
CA GLY A 178 -0.15 15.77 10.63
C GLY A 178 -0.57 15.47 12.07
N LYS A 179 0.10 14.54 12.78
CA LYS A 179 -0.18 14.22 14.18
C LYS A 179 0.28 15.31 15.15
N THR A 180 1.26 16.14 14.75
CA THR A 180 1.75 17.26 15.57
C THR A 180 0.67 18.32 15.82
N GLY A 181 -0.27 18.47 14.88
CA GLY A 181 -1.25 19.55 14.88
C GLY A 181 -0.72 20.90 14.40
N ASP A 182 0.54 20.98 13.96
CA ASP A 182 1.13 22.18 13.37
C ASP A 182 0.99 22.16 11.84
N PRO A 183 0.18 23.05 11.22
CA PRO A 183 -0.01 23.08 9.78
C PRO A 183 1.24 23.55 9.01
N SER A 184 2.24 24.14 9.68
CA SER A 184 3.47 24.60 9.03
C SER A 184 4.28 23.44 8.44
N TRP A 185 4.08 22.22 8.94
CA TRP A 185 4.82 21.05 8.48
C TRP A 185 4.64 20.76 6.99
N LEU A 186 3.48 21.04 6.39
CA LEU A 186 3.29 20.81 4.96
C LEU A 186 4.38 21.50 4.11
N GLY A 187 4.57 22.81 4.32
CA GLY A 187 5.58 23.56 3.58
C GLY A 187 7.00 23.05 3.85
N ARG A 188 7.26 22.63 5.09
CA ARG A 188 8.56 22.10 5.51
C ARG A 188 8.87 20.73 4.91
N LEU A 189 7.87 19.84 4.79
CA LEU A 189 8.03 18.55 4.13
C LEU A 189 8.33 18.73 2.64
N VAL A 190 7.65 19.68 1.99
CA VAL A 190 7.89 20.03 0.59
C VAL A 190 9.33 20.55 0.42
N GLU A 191 9.73 21.57 1.19
CA GLU A 191 11.08 22.12 1.14
C GLU A 191 12.15 21.05 1.39
N TRP A 192 11.91 20.15 2.35
CA TRP A 192 12.82 19.06 2.68
C TRP A 192 13.02 18.12 1.49
N GLY A 193 11.94 17.67 0.86
CA GLY A 193 12.01 16.80 -0.32
C GLY A 193 12.64 17.46 -1.54
N GLU A 194 12.40 18.76 -1.75
CA GLU A 194 12.95 19.50 -2.90
C GLU A 194 14.44 19.77 -2.81
N THR A 195 14.98 19.89 -1.60
CA THR A 195 16.33 20.46 -1.43
C THR A 195 17.36 19.45 -0.96
N ARG A 196 16.99 18.54 -0.05
CA ARG A 196 17.98 17.77 0.71
C ARG A 196 17.65 16.30 0.89
N ALA A 197 16.39 15.87 0.84
CA ALA A 197 16.08 14.45 0.98
C ALA A 197 16.72 13.62 -0.13
N SER A 198 17.25 12.44 0.22
CA SER A 198 17.61 11.44 -0.79
C SER A 198 16.34 10.91 -1.47
N THR A 199 16.35 10.75 -2.80
CA THR A 199 15.22 10.15 -3.52
C THR A 199 15.01 8.69 -3.14
N ASP A 200 16.08 8.00 -2.74
CA ASP A 200 16.07 6.64 -2.17
C ASP A 200 15.32 6.50 -0.83
N CYS A 201 14.88 7.61 -0.21
CA CYS A 201 14.19 7.63 1.08
C CYS A 201 13.05 8.66 1.12
N ASN A 202 12.29 8.84 0.03
CA ASN A 202 11.27 9.90 -0.07
C ASN A 202 9.82 9.40 0.03
N GLY A 203 9.56 8.10 0.15
CA GLY A 203 8.22 7.53 0.18
C GLY A 203 7.37 8.09 1.32
N GLY A 204 7.96 8.22 2.51
CA GLY A 204 7.28 8.83 3.65
C GLY A 204 7.04 10.34 3.51
N LEU A 205 7.87 11.07 2.77
CA LEU A 205 7.63 12.48 2.43
C LEU A 205 6.46 12.61 1.44
N ILE A 206 6.46 11.82 0.37
CA ILE A 206 5.38 11.79 -0.63
C ILE A 206 4.04 11.51 0.04
N LEU A 207 3.97 10.45 0.86
CA LEU A 207 2.76 10.12 1.60
C LEU A 207 2.42 11.19 2.64
N GLY A 208 3.40 11.67 3.42
CA GLY A 208 3.18 12.70 4.43
C GLY A 208 2.60 14.01 3.89
N ILE A 209 3.02 14.44 2.69
CA ILE A 209 2.45 15.58 1.98
C ILE A 209 0.99 15.31 1.62
N ALA A 210 0.69 14.14 1.03
CA ALA A 210 -0.69 13.76 0.69
C ALA A 210 -1.62 13.69 1.91
N LEU A 211 -1.10 13.25 3.07
CA LEU A 211 -1.87 13.12 4.31
C LEU A 211 -2.29 14.46 4.95
N HIS A 212 -1.81 15.60 4.43
CA HIS A 212 -2.35 16.91 4.77
C HIS A 212 -3.70 17.21 4.06
N GLY A 213 -4.23 16.26 3.28
CA GLY A 213 -5.54 16.35 2.64
C GLY A 213 -5.58 17.48 1.62
N ASP A 214 -6.69 18.23 1.58
CA ASP A 214 -6.88 19.30 0.60
C ASP A 214 -5.79 20.38 0.66
N ALA A 215 -5.20 20.64 1.83
CA ALA A 215 -4.09 21.58 1.96
C ALA A 215 -2.84 21.10 1.19
N GLY A 216 -2.58 19.79 1.17
CA GLY A 216 -1.44 19.17 0.48
C GLY A 216 -1.68 18.88 -1.00
N ARG A 217 -2.92 18.99 -1.50
CA ARG A 217 -3.30 18.54 -2.85
C ARG A 217 -2.49 19.20 -3.97
N ALA A 218 -2.29 20.52 -3.90
CA ALA A 218 -1.55 21.25 -4.93
C ALA A 218 -0.07 20.86 -4.95
N GLU A 219 0.54 20.73 -3.77
CA GLU A 219 1.94 20.32 -3.64
C GLU A 219 2.14 18.85 -4.06
N PHE A 220 1.19 17.98 -3.72
CA PHE A 220 1.21 16.59 -4.17
C PHE A 220 1.09 16.46 -5.69
N ALA A 221 0.20 17.22 -6.33
CA ALA A 221 0.09 17.22 -7.79
C ALA A 221 1.40 17.72 -8.43
N ARG A 222 2.02 18.75 -7.85
CA ARG A 222 3.27 19.32 -8.35
C ARG A 222 4.44 18.35 -8.21
N LEU A 223 4.58 17.66 -7.08
CA LEU A 223 5.67 16.70 -6.86
C LEU A 223 5.51 15.45 -7.75
N LEU A 224 4.29 15.00 -8.01
CA LEU A 224 4.04 13.80 -8.80
C LEU A 224 4.63 13.93 -10.22
N TRP A 225 4.47 15.10 -10.82
CA TRP A 225 4.93 15.41 -12.17
C TRP A 225 6.30 16.11 -12.22
N ASN A 226 7.05 16.05 -11.11
CA ASN A 226 8.40 16.60 -11.01
C ASN A 226 9.44 15.46 -11.02
N PRO A 227 10.33 15.39 -12.03
CA PRO A 227 11.36 14.36 -12.13
C PRO A 227 12.24 14.20 -10.88
N HIS A 228 12.48 15.30 -10.15
CA HIS A 228 13.27 15.28 -8.90
C HIS A 228 12.73 14.32 -7.84
N TRP A 229 11.42 14.06 -7.83
CA TRP A 229 10.79 13.21 -6.82
C TRP A 229 10.80 11.72 -7.19
N GLU A 230 11.17 11.37 -8.42
CA GLU A 230 11.22 9.98 -8.90
C GLU A 230 9.97 9.17 -8.50
N ALA A 231 8.78 9.78 -8.61
CA ALA A 231 7.52 9.17 -8.14
C ALA A 231 7.12 7.88 -8.91
N TYR A 232 7.88 7.49 -9.94
CA TYR A 232 7.75 6.23 -10.66
C TYR A 232 8.72 5.14 -10.16
N GLY A 233 9.62 5.47 -9.23
CA GLY A 233 10.73 4.63 -8.79
C GLY A 233 10.28 3.43 -7.96
N GLY A 234 10.12 2.28 -8.60
CA GLY A 234 9.79 1.02 -7.91
C GLY A 234 10.94 0.44 -7.08
N GLY A 235 12.19 0.77 -7.42
CA GLY A 235 13.37 0.33 -6.66
C GLY A 235 13.46 0.96 -5.26
N THR A 236 12.93 2.17 -5.12
CA THR A 236 12.85 2.95 -3.87
C THR A 236 11.47 2.83 -3.22
N GLY A 237 10.48 2.25 -3.93
CA GLY A 237 9.10 2.14 -3.49
C GLY A 237 8.29 3.45 -3.56
N SER A 238 8.85 4.50 -4.18
CA SER A 238 8.21 5.82 -4.30
C SER A 238 6.88 5.75 -5.07
N ASP A 239 6.79 4.86 -6.05
CA ASP A 239 5.57 4.59 -6.83
C ASP A 239 4.39 4.12 -5.98
N ARG A 240 4.63 3.19 -5.06
CA ARG A 240 3.63 2.68 -4.13
C ARG A 240 3.07 3.79 -3.25
N TRP A 241 3.94 4.65 -2.74
CA TRP A 241 3.54 5.73 -1.83
C TRP A 241 2.94 6.93 -2.56
N ALA A 242 3.35 7.19 -3.80
CA ALA A 242 2.66 8.09 -4.70
C ALA A 242 1.24 7.58 -5.00
N TYR A 243 1.06 6.30 -5.30
CA TYR A 243 -0.26 5.71 -5.48
C TYR A 243 -1.11 5.81 -4.20
N ALA A 244 -0.55 5.45 -3.05
CA ALA A 244 -1.24 5.60 -1.77
C ALA A 244 -1.63 7.05 -1.47
N GLY A 245 -0.76 8.02 -1.75
CA GLY A 245 -1.01 9.45 -1.60
C GLY A 245 -2.12 9.94 -2.54
N ALA A 246 -2.12 9.49 -3.80
CA ALA A 246 -3.18 9.80 -4.75
C ALA A 246 -4.54 9.30 -4.25
N ARG A 247 -4.60 8.04 -3.77
CA ARG A 247 -5.81 7.48 -3.15
C ARG A 247 -6.23 8.25 -1.91
N ALA A 248 -5.28 8.64 -1.05
CA ALA A 248 -5.56 9.43 0.16
C ALA A 248 -6.18 10.80 -0.13
N LEU A 249 -5.82 11.39 -1.26
CA LEU A 249 -6.40 12.65 -1.75
C LEU A 249 -7.68 12.46 -2.57
N GLY A 250 -8.15 11.23 -2.74
CA GLY A 250 -9.31 10.92 -3.59
C GLY A 250 -9.06 11.17 -5.08
N LEU A 251 -7.81 11.07 -5.54
CA LEU A 251 -7.45 11.20 -6.95
C LEU A 251 -7.67 9.85 -7.65
N GLY A 252 -8.69 9.80 -8.50
CA GLY A 252 -8.95 8.66 -9.38
C GLY A 252 -8.10 8.68 -10.65
N MET A 253 -8.04 7.54 -11.33
CA MET A 253 -7.32 7.40 -12.61
C MET A 253 -7.79 8.41 -13.67
N PRO A 254 -9.09 8.74 -13.83
CA PRO A 254 -9.52 9.77 -14.78
C PRO A 254 -8.92 11.15 -14.52
N ARG A 255 -8.79 11.52 -13.24
CA ARG A 255 -8.19 12.80 -12.87
C ARG A 255 -6.69 12.81 -13.13
N LEU A 256 -6.00 11.75 -12.73
CA LEU A 256 -4.56 11.59 -12.93
C LEU A 256 -4.21 11.57 -14.42
N TYR A 257 -5.05 10.95 -15.26
CA TYR A 257 -4.86 10.93 -16.70
C TYR A 257 -5.06 12.33 -17.30
N ALA A 258 -6.08 13.07 -16.88
CA ALA A 258 -6.25 14.46 -17.31
C ALA A 258 -5.06 15.35 -16.91
N ASP A 259 -4.51 15.15 -15.71
CA ASP A 259 -3.30 15.85 -15.24
C ASP A 259 -2.06 15.47 -16.07
N LEU A 260 -1.91 14.19 -16.45
CA LEU A 260 -0.88 13.73 -17.40
C LEU A 260 -1.00 14.46 -18.75
N ILE A 261 -2.19 14.48 -19.35
CA ILE A 261 -2.42 15.15 -20.64
C ILE A 261 -2.05 16.64 -20.55
N ALA A 262 -2.46 17.31 -19.47
CA ALA A 262 -2.10 18.71 -19.24
C ALA A 262 -0.58 18.89 -19.14
N ALA A 263 0.11 18.01 -18.41
CA ALA A 263 1.57 18.04 -18.28
C ALA A 263 2.26 17.87 -19.64
N LEU A 264 1.86 16.85 -20.42
CA LEU A 264 2.43 16.56 -21.75
C LEU A 264 2.21 17.71 -22.75
N ASN A 265 1.08 18.41 -22.67
CA ASN A 265 0.80 19.56 -23.55
C ASN A 265 1.52 20.84 -23.13
N SER A 266 1.87 20.96 -21.84
CA SER A 266 2.50 22.16 -21.28
C SER A 266 4.02 22.17 -21.37
N ASP A 267 4.64 20.99 -21.48
CA ASP A 267 6.08 20.81 -21.49
C ASP A 267 6.54 20.27 -22.85
N THR A 268 7.73 20.67 -23.28
CA THR A 268 8.37 20.18 -24.50
C THR A 268 9.67 19.44 -24.22
N ASP A 269 10.09 19.35 -22.95
CA ASP A 269 11.27 18.59 -22.52
C ASP A 269 10.97 17.08 -22.54
N PRO A 270 11.63 16.29 -23.41
CA PRO A 270 11.37 14.86 -23.53
C PRO A 270 11.64 14.07 -22.25
N GLU A 271 12.63 14.47 -21.44
CA GLU A 271 12.94 13.76 -20.18
C GLU A 271 11.80 13.93 -19.18
N ARG A 272 11.26 15.15 -19.08
CA ARG A 272 10.12 15.46 -18.22
C ARG A 272 8.83 14.80 -18.71
N GLN A 273 8.58 14.82 -20.02
CA GLN A 273 7.42 14.11 -20.58
C GLN A 273 7.53 12.59 -20.36
N ARG A 274 8.72 12.01 -20.52
CA ARG A 274 8.99 10.61 -20.18
C ARG A 274 8.72 10.32 -18.70
N HIS A 275 9.18 11.15 -17.78
CA HIS A 275 8.89 11.03 -16.35
C HIS A 275 7.39 11.00 -16.07
N CYS A 276 6.62 11.91 -16.69
CA CYS A 276 5.16 11.95 -16.52
C CYS A 276 4.49 10.65 -16.99
N ILE A 277 4.87 10.12 -18.16
CA ILE A 277 4.34 8.83 -18.64
C ILE A 277 4.76 7.71 -17.68
N ALA A 278 6.02 7.66 -17.25
CA ALA A 278 6.52 6.62 -16.34
C ALA A 278 5.77 6.63 -15.01
N THR A 279 5.51 7.82 -14.47
CA THR A 279 4.78 8.01 -13.22
C THR A 279 3.34 7.55 -13.37
N PHE A 280 2.62 7.98 -14.41
CA PHE A 280 1.25 7.52 -14.64
C PHE A 280 1.18 6.00 -14.84
N THR A 281 2.11 5.42 -15.60
CA THR A 281 2.21 3.97 -15.80
C THR A 281 2.40 3.22 -14.48
N ALA A 282 3.28 3.71 -13.59
CA ALA A 282 3.49 3.11 -12.28
C ALA A 282 2.24 3.17 -11.39
N LEU A 283 1.52 4.30 -11.40
CA LEU A 283 0.23 4.43 -10.70
C LEU A 283 -0.83 3.49 -11.27
N LEU A 284 -0.89 3.35 -12.59
CA LEU A 284 -1.82 2.45 -13.27
C LEU A 284 -1.51 0.98 -12.94
N ARG A 285 -0.23 0.62 -12.79
CA ARG A 285 0.19 -0.72 -12.36
C ARG A 285 -0.31 -1.05 -10.96
N HIS A 286 -0.16 -0.14 -10.00
CA HIS A 286 -0.72 -0.35 -8.65
C HIS A 286 -2.25 -0.37 -8.63
N TRP A 287 -2.90 0.43 -9.49
CA TRP A 287 -4.33 0.38 -9.67
C TRP A 287 -4.79 -0.98 -10.20
N GLU A 288 -4.14 -1.49 -11.24
CA GLU A 288 -4.44 -2.80 -11.83
C GLU A 288 -4.35 -3.88 -10.76
N ASN A 289 -3.21 -3.93 -10.05
CA ASN A 289 -2.94 -5.00 -9.10
C ASN A 289 -3.97 -5.04 -7.96
N ARG A 290 -4.72 -3.93 -7.75
CA ARG A 290 -5.67 -3.72 -6.65
C ARG A 290 -5.06 -4.16 -5.31
N GLU A 291 -3.79 -3.79 -5.10
CA GLU A 291 -3.07 -4.12 -3.87
C GLU A 291 -3.76 -3.48 -2.68
N TRP A 292 -3.97 -4.26 -1.62
CA TRP A 292 -4.48 -3.71 -0.37
C TRP A 292 -3.41 -2.84 0.27
N LEU A 293 -3.64 -1.53 0.25
CA LEU A 293 -2.66 -0.55 0.72
C LEU A 293 -2.45 -0.55 2.22
N GLY A 294 -3.34 -1.15 3.02
CA GLY A 294 -3.26 -1.15 4.48
C GLY A 294 -3.36 0.24 5.11
N LEU A 295 -4.10 1.15 4.49
CA LEU A 295 -4.26 2.55 4.91
C LEU A 295 -5.74 2.96 4.83
N ARG A 296 -6.39 3.18 5.98
CA ARG A 296 -7.82 3.58 6.04
C ARG A 296 -8.12 4.88 5.28
N MET A 297 -7.16 5.79 5.21
CA MET A 297 -7.28 7.06 4.51
C MET A 297 -7.10 6.94 2.99
N ALA A 298 -6.56 5.83 2.49
CA ALA A 298 -6.34 5.58 1.06
C ALA A 298 -7.30 4.47 0.59
N PRO A 299 -8.57 4.81 0.29
CA PRO A 299 -9.58 3.81 -0.05
C PRO A 299 -9.28 3.14 -1.39
N GLU A 300 -9.83 1.92 -1.54
CA GLU A 300 -9.77 1.17 -2.78
C GLU A 300 -10.39 1.95 -3.96
N PRO A 301 -9.92 1.71 -5.19
CA PRO A 301 -10.53 2.26 -6.39
C PRO A 301 -11.95 1.75 -6.61
N ASP A 302 -12.85 2.68 -6.92
CA ASP A 302 -14.23 2.43 -7.32
C ASP A 302 -14.41 2.40 -8.84
N GLU A 303 -13.37 2.78 -9.60
CA GLU A 303 -13.36 2.69 -11.05
C GLU A 303 -13.46 1.22 -11.52
N SER A 304 -14.17 0.97 -12.63
CA SER A 304 -14.20 -0.33 -13.28
C SER A 304 -13.09 -0.46 -14.31
N GLY A 305 -12.61 -1.69 -14.53
CA GLY A 305 -11.60 -1.95 -15.56
C GLY A 305 -12.07 -1.56 -16.96
N ASP A 306 -13.35 -1.77 -17.26
CA ASP A 306 -13.98 -1.43 -18.53
C ASP A 306 -13.95 0.08 -18.82
N ALA A 307 -14.35 0.90 -17.84
CA ALA A 307 -14.33 2.35 -17.98
C ALA A 307 -12.91 2.91 -18.15
N LEU A 308 -11.91 2.27 -17.53
CA LEU A 308 -10.51 2.64 -17.75
C LEU A 308 -9.97 2.17 -19.09
N CYS A 309 -10.42 1.03 -19.62
CA CYS A 309 -10.06 0.63 -20.98
C CYS A 309 -10.56 1.67 -21.99
N ASP A 310 -11.82 2.07 -21.88
CA ASP A 310 -12.43 3.10 -22.72
C ASP A 310 -11.70 4.45 -22.59
N LEU A 311 -11.31 4.83 -21.38
CA LEU A 311 -10.62 6.09 -21.14
C LEU A 311 -9.19 6.10 -21.71
N LEU A 312 -8.44 5.01 -21.55
CA LEU A 312 -7.00 5.02 -21.75
C LEU A 312 -6.56 4.45 -23.10
N PHE A 313 -7.35 3.56 -23.71
CA PHE A 313 -6.91 2.77 -24.86
C PHE A 313 -7.82 2.85 -26.09
N GLU A 314 -9.05 3.34 -25.94
CA GLU A 314 -9.91 3.59 -27.10
C GLU A 314 -9.49 4.85 -27.84
N TRP A 315 -9.73 4.86 -29.15
CA TRP A 315 -9.40 5.98 -30.02
C TRP A 315 -10.61 6.90 -30.19
N SER A 316 -10.41 8.20 -30.17
CA SER A 316 -11.48 9.15 -30.48
C SER A 316 -11.96 9.07 -31.93
N SER A 317 -11.11 8.59 -32.85
CA SER A 317 -11.50 8.31 -34.23
C SER A 317 -10.70 7.15 -34.85
N PRO A 318 -11.19 6.52 -35.93
CA PRO A 318 -10.45 5.45 -36.64
C PRO A 318 -9.11 5.88 -37.27
N HIS A 319 -8.78 7.17 -37.22
CA HIS A 319 -7.62 7.75 -37.92
C HIS A 319 -6.61 8.42 -36.98
N GLU A 320 -6.90 8.47 -35.68
CA GLU A 320 -6.07 9.16 -34.69
C GLU A 320 -5.90 8.28 -33.46
N ASP A 321 -4.66 7.85 -33.21
CA ASP A 321 -4.29 7.12 -32.01
C ASP A 321 -3.98 8.12 -30.89
N ASP A 322 -5.02 8.56 -30.19
CA ASP A 322 -4.96 9.40 -28.99
C ASP A 322 -4.99 8.60 -27.69
N SER A 323 -4.84 7.27 -27.78
CA SER A 323 -4.67 6.40 -26.62
C SER A 323 -3.42 6.77 -25.81
N LEU A 324 -3.33 6.27 -24.57
CA LEU A 324 -2.15 6.37 -23.73
C LEU A 324 -0.89 5.82 -24.43
N ILE A 325 -1.02 4.75 -25.20
CA ILE A 325 0.09 4.17 -25.97
C ILE A 325 0.47 5.10 -27.14
N GLY A 326 -0.52 5.61 -27.87
CA GLY A 326 -0.30 6.58 -28.95
C GLY A 326 0.37 7.87 -28.45
N LEU A 327 -0.06 8.38 -27.30
CA LEU A 327 0.56 9.51 -26.59
C LEU A 327 2.01 9.20 -26.22
N ALA A 328 2.27 8.03 -25.62
CA ALA A 328 3.61 7.64 -25.24
C ALA A 328 4.55 7.55 -26.45
N ARG A 329 4.10 6.97 -27.57
CA ARG A 329 4.89 6.85 -28.82
C ARG A 329 5.20 8.20 -29.47
N ARG A 330 4.40 9.24 -29.23
CA ARG A 330 4.70 10.61 -29.72
C ARG A 330 5.84 11.27 -28.96
N VAL A 331 6.02 10.90 -27.70
CA VAL A 331 6.99 11.51 -26.78
C VAL A 331 8.29 10.70 -26.71
N LEU A 332 8.19 9.38 -26.79
CA LEU A 332 9.29 8.44 -26.64
C LEU A 332 9.85 8.06 -28.01
N ASP A 333 11.13 7.65 -28.06
CA ASP A 333 11.87 7.29 -29.28
C ASP A 333 11.39 5.97 -29.93
N GLY A 334 10.10 5.89 -30.27
CA GLY A 334 9.50 4.79 -31.03
C GLY A 334 9.15 3.53 -30.23
N ASP A 335 8.86 2.46 -30.96
CA ASP A 335 8.22 1.22 -30.46
C ASP A 335 9.11 0.34 -29.57
N ASP A 336 10.41 0.62 -29.53
CA ASP A 336 11.40 -0.16 -28.78
C ASP A 336 11.63 0.37 -27.35
N ASP A 337 10.90 1.41 -26.91
CA ASP A 337 10.97 1.89 -25.53
C ASP A 337 10.28 0.91 -24.58
N GLY A 338 10.98 0.49 -23.52
CA GLY A 338 10.47 -0.43 -22.52
C GLY A 338 9.17 0.04 -21.85
N LEU A 339 8.93 1.36 -21.79
CA LEU A 339 7.71 1.93 -21.24
C LEU A 339 6.50 1.74 -22.17
N VAL A 340 6.71 1.78 -23.49
CA VAL A 340 5.65 1.47 -24.46
C VAL A 340 5.29 -0.01 -24.38
N ALA A 341 6.29 -0.89 -24.29
CA ALA A 341 6.07 -2.33 -24.09
C ALA A 341 5.31 -2.63 -22.79
N GLU A 342 5.61 -1.89 -21.71
CA GLU A 342 4.87 -1.99 -20.46
C GLU A 342 3.41 -1.55 -20.59
N LEU A 343 3.13 -0.44 -21.30
CA LEU A 343 1.77 0.02 -21.52
C LEU A 343 0.92 -1.00 -22.29
N TYR A 344 1.48 -1.68 -23.29
CA TYR A 344 0.80 -2.80 -23.95
C TYR A 344 0.51 -3.97 -23.00
N HIS A 345 1.46 -4.27 -22.09
CA HIS A 345 1.26 -5.29 -21.09
C HIS A 345 0.12 -4.93 -20.13
N LEU A 346 0.09 -3.68 -19.64
CA LEU A 346 -0.96 -3.17 -18.77
C LEU A 346 -2.32 -3.13 -19.47
N GLU A 347 -2.39 -2.73 -20.73
CA GLU A 347 -3.63 -2.81 -21.52
C GLU A 347 -4.19 -4.24 -21.54
N ALA A 348 -3.33 -5.23 -21.84
CA ALA A 348 -3.75 -6.63 -21.88
C ALA A 348 -4.26 -7.14 -20.52
N LEU A 349 -3.60 -6.73 -19.43
CA LEU A 349 -4.02 -7.05 -18.06
C LEU A 349 -5.36 -6.38 -17.70
N LEU A 350 -5.51 -5.09 -17.98
CA LEU A 350 -6.74 -4.34 -17.72
C LEU A 350 -7.93 -4.92 -18.49
N ARG A 351 -7.77 -5.23 -19.77
CA ARG A 351 -8.83 -5.88 -20.58
C ARG A 351 -9.21 -7.25 -20.03
N ARG A 352 -8.24 -8.02 -19.53
CA ARG A 352 -8.49 -9.31 -18.88
C ARG A 352 -9.30 -9.13 -17.59
N ASN A 353 -8.93 -8.17 -16.76
CA ASN A 353 -9.63 -7.91 -15.49
C ASN A 353 -11.02 -7.33 -15.72
N ALA A 354 -11.18 -6.42 -16.68
CA ALA A 354 -12.48 -5.89 -17.09
C ALA A 354 -13.44 -7.02 -17.49
N ARG A 355 -12.96 -7.98 -18.31
CA ARG A 355 -13.73 -9.17 -18.67
C ARG A 355 -14.11 -10.00 -17.45
N HIS A 356 -13.16 -10.23 -16.54
CA HIS A 356 -13.42 -10.99 -15.31
C HIS A 356 -14.47 -10.31 -14.41
N GLU A 357 -14.38 -8.97 -14.25
CA GLU A 357 -15.39 -8.18 -13.51
C GLU A 357 -16.78 -8.34 -14.13
N MET A 358 -16.89 -8.33 -15.47
CA MET A 358 -18.16 -8.56 -16.18
C MET A 358 -18.69 -9.99 -15.98
N GLU A 359 -17.83 -11.00 -16.06
CA GLU A 359 -18.19 -12.41 -15.80
C GLU A 359 -18.74 -12.59 -14.39
N LEU A 360 -18.07 -12.02 -13.37
CA LEU A 360 -18.53 -12.07 -11.99
C LEU A 360 -19.90 -11.41 -11.81
N ARG A 361 -20.12 -10.24 -12.40
CA ARG A 361 -21.43 -9.55 -12.38
C ARG A 361 -22.53 -10.38 -13.05
N ALA A 362 -22.21 -11.08 -14.14
CA ALA A 362 -23.16 -11.95 -14.84
C ALA A 362 -23.51 -13.22 -14.06
N ILE A 363 -22.60 -13.72 -13.22
CA ILE A 363 -22.83 -14.87 -12.33
C ILE A 363 -23.66 -14.44 -11.11
N THR A 364 -23.32 -13.31 -10.48
CA THR A 364 -24.00 -12.84 -9.24
C THR A 364 -25.38 -12.24 -9.46
N SER A 365 -25.72 -11.86 -10.70
CA SER A 365 -27.04 -11.35 -11.08
C SER A 365 -28.04 -12.44 -11.49
N ARG A 366 -27.63 -13.72 -11.51
CA ARG A 366 -28.49 -14.90 -11.70
C ARG A 366 -28.89 -15.47 -10.35
#